data_AF-B3G4L1-F1
#
_entry.id   AF-B3G4L1-F1
#
_cell.length_a   1.000
_cell.length_b   1.000
_cell.length_c   1.000
_cell.angle_alpha   90.00
_cell.angle_beta   90.00
_cell.angle_gamma   90.00
#
_symmetry.space_group_name_H-M   'P 1'
#
loop_
_entity.id
_entity.type
_entity.pdbx_description
1 polymer ?
#
loop_
_entity_poly.entity_id
_entity_poly.type
_entity_poly.pdbx_seq_one_letter_code
_entity_poly.pdbx_strand_id
1 'polypeptide(L)'
;MESSFDLQVQHYQKLLFQHRTRRREHQEILLESLEQLNKDVKCSLINDKHTYEQAKDTFYRKYNLLQRIFTTSASRFKQNSTQSLKLIYHQRKDLSIKVLELLQELTSETTPMEIRTHWNGSIAVVYNPITGRTEWKQSWHGGIHGVFNPVTHCIEWQNESSTGVYGVFNPKLNIVEWKKIFQGGVHGVYNPWTNDIEWQISFHSGIGGVYNPLTKQVEWKTSFKGGIVGYFDYETETVKWIEKWHHGLALILWDETLNTYRTTSSCGWYGS
;
A
#
# COMPACT_ATOMS: atom_id res chain seq x y z
N MET A 1 27.85 26.89 6.09
CA MET A 1 27.91 25.52 5.56
C MET A 1 26.96 24.68 6.40
N GLU A 2 25.82 24.28 5.83
CA GLU A 2 24.90 23.34 6.48
C GLU A 2 25.62 22.00 6.71
N SER A 3 25.33 21.31 7.81
CA SER A 3 25.95 20.02 8.07
C SER A 3 25.40 18.97 7.10
N SER A 4 26.19 17.94 6.78
CA SER A 4 25.74 16.80 5.96
C SER A 4 24.46 16.15 6.52
N PHE A 5 24.26 16.20 7.84
CA PHE A 5 23.05 15.71 8.48
C PHE A 5 21.82 16.58 8.16
N ASP A 6 21.96 17.92 8.19
CA ASP A 6 20.87 18.84 7.88
C ASP A 6 20.37 18.66 6.44
N LEU A 7 21.29 18.45 5.49
CA LEU A 7 20.95 18.16 4.09
C LEU A 7 20.17 16.84 3.95
N GLN A 8 20.55 15.79 4.69
CA GLN A 8 19.82 14.51 4.69
C GLN A 8 18.42 14.65 5.28
N VAL A 9 18.25 15.46 6.33
CA VAL A 9 16.94 15.74 6.93
C VAL A 9 16.05 16.54 5.97
N GLN A 10 16.59 17.58 5.32
CA GLN A 10 15.86 18.35 4.31
C GLN A 10 15.45 17.48 3.13
N HIS A 11 16.34 16.60 2.65
CA HIS A 11 16.02 15.66 1.57
C HIS A 11 14.90 14.69 1.98
N TYR A 12 14.97 14.11 3.18
CA TYR A 12 13.91 13.27 3.73
C TYR A 12 12.57 14.01 3.83
N GLN A 13 12.55 15.25 4.34
CA GLN A 13 11.34 16.05 4.46
C GLN A 13 10.72 16.36 3.10
N LYS A 14 11.55 16.64 2.09
CA LYS A 14 11.11 16.84 0.70
C LYS A 14 10.49 15.57 0.13
N LEU A 15 11.15 14.42 0.28
CA LEU A 15 10.62 13.13 -0.18
C LEU A 15 9.33 12.74 0.53
N LEU A 16 9.25 12.96 1.85
CA LEU A 16 8.04 12.73 2.63
C LEU A 16 6.88 13.62 2.17
N PHE A 17 7.15 14.90 1.89
CA PHE A 17 6.14 15.80 1.33
C PHE A 17 5.68 15.36 -0.06
N GLN A 18 6.62 14.98 -0.92
CA GLN A 18 6.30 14.48 -2.26
C GLN A 18 5.50 13.18 -2.21
N HIS A 19 5.86 12.23 -1.34
CA HIS A 19 5.10 10.99 -1.14
C HIS A 19 3.66 11.29 -0.67
N ARG A 20 3.47 12.24 0.25
CA ARG A 20 2.13 12.65 0.72
C ARG A 20 1.27 13.38 -0.32
N THR A 21 1.89 13.91 -1.38
CA THR A 21 1.21 14.77 -2.36
C THR A 21 1.12 14.16 -3.76
N ARG A 22 2.01 13.22 -4.10
CA ARG A 22 2.01 12.53 -5.39
C ARG A 22 1.13 11.28 -5.36
N ARG A 23 0.56 10.96 -6.52
CA ARG A 23 -0.17 9.71 -6.77
C ARG A 23 0.79 8.52 -6.72
N ARG A 24 0.29 7.34 -6.33
CA ARG A 24 1.06 6.07 -6.26
C ARG A 24 1.82 5.75 -7.55
N GLU A 25 1.23 6.12 -8.68
CA GLU A 25 1.72 5.92 -10.06
C GLU A 25 3.03 6.66 -10.39
N HIS A 26 3.46 7.60 -9.54
CA HIS A 26 4.70 8.38 -9.73
C HIS A 26 5.74 8.11 -8.63
N GLN A 27 5.61 6.97 -7.94
CA GLN A 27 6.45 6.61 -6.80
C GLN A 27 7.77 5.94 -7.18
N GLU A 28 7.96 5.42 -8.40
CA GLU A 28 9.24 4.82 -8.81
C GLU A 28 10.42 5.79 -8.71
N ILE A 29 10.23 7.03 -9.20
CA ILE A 29 11.25 8.10 -9.10
C ILE A 29 11.53 8.45 -7.62
N LEU A 30 10.50 8.37 -6.77
CA LEU A 30 10.64 8.57 -5.33
C LEU A 30 11.39 7.41 -4.66
N LEU A 31 11.15 6.18 -5.13
CA LEU A 31 11.78 4.97 -4.62
C LEU A 31 13.29 5.02 -4.87
N GLU A 32 13.73 5.27 -6.11
CA GLU A 32 15.17 5.41 -6.43
C GLU A 32 15.84 6.50 -5.57
N SER A 33 15.20 7.66 -5.47
CA SER A 33 15.72 8.79 -4.68
C SER A 33 15.82 8.45 -3.18
N LEU A 34 14.86 7.69 -2.65
CA LEU A 34 14.81 7.28 -1.25
C LEU A 34 15.78 6.13 -0.95
N GLU A 35 15.98 5.20 -1.89
CA GLU A 35 17.01 4.16 -1.81
C GLU A 35 18.41 4.78 -1.73
N GLN A 36 18.67 5.78 -2.58
CA GLN A 36 19.92 6.52 -2.53
C GLN A 36 20.09 7.26 -1.20
N LEU A 37 19.06 7.94 -0.71
CA LEU A 37 19.10 8.59 0.61
C LEU A 37 19.33 7.57 1.75
N ASN A 38 18.70 6.40 1.71
CA ASN A 38 18.90 5.33 2.68
C ASN A 38 20.36 4.85 2.70
N LYS A 39 20.96 4.68 1.52
CA LYS A 39 22.37 4.34 1.37
C LYS A 39 23.27 5.41 1.99
N ASP A 40 23.02 6.68 1.66
CA ASP A 40 23.81 7.81 2.17
C ASP A 40 23.72 7.94 3.69
N VAL A 41 22.51 7.82 4.26
CA VAL A 41 22.27 7.85 5.71
C VAL A 41 22.97 6.67 6.41
N LYS A 42 22.89 5.45 5.85
CA LYS A 42 23.59 4.27 6.41
C LYS A 42 25.10 4.43 6.39
N CYS A 43 25.68 4.86 5.27
CA CYS A 43 27.12 5.14 5.18
C CYS A 43 27.55 6.17 6.22
N SER A 44 26.78 7.25 6.35
CA SER A 44 27.05 8.32 7.30
C SER A 44 26.88 7.86 8.77
N LEU A 45 25.91 6.99 9.06
CA LEU A 45 25.67 6.42 10.38
C LEU A 45 26.84 5.54 10.85
N ILE A 46 27.43 4.76 9.93
CA ILE A 46 28.62 3.95 10.21
C ILE A 46 29.79 4.86 10.61
N ASN A 47 30.01 5.94 9.84
CA ASN A 47 31.07 6.91 10.13
C ASN A 47 30.85 7.59 11.48
N ASP A 48 29.66 8.10 11.76
CA ASP A 48 29.35 8.76 13.04
C ASP A 48 29.50 7.81 14.23
N LYS A 49 29.06 6.56 14.08
CA LYS A 49 29.25 5.53 15.10
C LYS A 49 30.73 5.32 15.37
N HIS A 50 31.53 5.17 14.33
CA HIS A 50 32.97 4.98 14.45
C HIS A 50 33.65 6.18 15.11
N THR A 51 33.34 7.40 14.68
CA THR A 51 33.87 8.64 15.27
C THR A 51 33.46 8.79 16.73
N TYR A 52 32.21 8.47 17.08
CA TYR A 52 31.73 8.48 18.45
C TYR A 52 32.47 7.46 19.32
N GLU A 53 32.66 6.23 18.83
CA GLU A 53 33.40 5.18 19.55
C GLU A 53 34.88 5.55 19.73
N GLN A 54 35.55 6.07 18.70
CA GLN A 54 36.92 6.57 18.79
C GLN A 54 37.07 7.72 19.80
N ALA A 55 36.13 8.68 19.79
CA ALA A 55 36.12 9.79 20.73
C ALA A 55 35.89 9.31 22.17
N LYS A 56 35.00 8.32 22.35
CA LYS A 56 34.74 7.66 23.63
C LYS A 56 35.99 6.93 24.14
N ASP A 57 36.67 6.17 23.29
CA ASP A 57 37.91 5.48 23.65
C ASP A 57 39.05 6.45 24.00
N THR A 58 39.18 7.52 23.22
CA THR A 58 40.15 8.59 23.49
C THR A 58 39.85 9.27 24.82
N PHE A 59 38.57 9.54 25.10
CA PHE A 59 38.12 10.06 26.39
C PHE A 59 38.53 9.11 27.53
N TYR A 60 38.22 7.81 27.44
CA TYR A 60 38.58 6.86 28.50
C TYR A 60 40.09 6.72 28.68
N ARG A 61 40.89 6.72 27.61
CA ARG A 61 42.36 6.70 27.70
C ARG A 61 42.89 7.94 28.43
N LYS A 62 42.45 9.13 28.04
CA LYS A 62 42.86 10.40 28.69
C LYS A 62 42.37 10.46 30.13
N TYR A 63 41.15 10.01 30.39
CA TYR A 63 40.58 9.95 31.73
C TYR A 63 41.38 9.04 32.66
N ASN A 64 41.71 7.83 32.22
CA ASN A 64 42.52 6.89 33.00
C ASN A 64 43.93 7.45 33.28
N LEU A 65 44.50 8.19 32.32
CA LEU A 65 45.78 8.87 32.51
C LEU A 65 45.66 10.03 33.52
N LEU A 66 44.63 10.86 33.39
CA LEU A 66 44.39 12.00 34.28
C LEU A 66 44.06 11.54 35.71
N GLN A 67 43.25 10.50 35.92
CA GLN A 67 42.98 9.92 37.24
C GLN A 67 44.24 9.41 37.93
N ARG A 68 45.25 8.94 37.18
CA ARG A 68 46.53 8.51 37.74
C ARG A 68 47.40 9.68 38.20
N ILE A 69 47.18 10.89 37.65
CA ILE A 69 48.03 12.06 37.87
C ILE A 69 47.35 13.09 38.80
N PHE A 70 46.01 13.20 38.75
CA PHE A 70 45.23 14.21 39.46
C PHE A 70 43.93 13.62 40.04
N THR A 71 43.50 14.10 41.21
CA THR A 71 42.27 13.68 41.92
C THR A 71 41.00 14.47 41.51
N THR A 72 41.07 15.29 40.46
CA THR A 72 40.00 16.23 40.10
C THR A 72 38.85 15.60 39.29
N SER A 73 37.66 16.22 39.38
CA SER A 73 36.38 15.63 39.01
C SER A 73 36.12 15.50 37.49
N ALA A 74 35.76 14.27 37.09
CA ALA A 74 35.57 13.78 35.71
C ALA A 74 34.49 14.47 34.87
N SER A 75 33.54 15.16 35.49
CA SER A 75 32.22 15.44 34.90
C SER A 75 32.26 16.50 33.80
N ARG A 76 32.99 17.61 33.99
CA ARG A 76 33.07 18.72 33.02
C ARG A 76 33.78 18.34 31.71
N PHE A 77 34.73 17.40 31.76
CA PHE A 77 35.52 17.00 30.59
C PHE A 77 34.77 16.03 29.65
N LYS A 78 33.92 15.16 30.24
CA LYS A 78 33.06 14.22 29.50
C LYS A 78 31.99 14.94 28.68
N GLN A 79 31.48 16.05 29.21
CA GLN A 79 30.40 16.85 28.62
C GLN A 79 30.81 17.51 27.29
N ASN A 80 32.06 17.96 27.15
CA ASN A 80 32.50 18.75 25.99
C ASN A 80 33.02 17.92 24.79
N SER A 81 33.48 16.68 25.01
CA SER A 81 34.22 15.92 23.97
C SER A 81 33.40 14.83 23.27
N THR A 82 32.37 14.28 23.92
CA THR A 82 31.62 13.12 23.38
C THR A 82 30.12 13.36 23.22
N GLN A 83 29.56 14.38 23.88
CA GLN A 83 28.12 14.60 23.91
C GLN A 83 27.55 15.02 22.54
N SER A 84 28.25 15.90 21.83
CA SER A 84 27.87 16.37 20.49
C SER A 84 27.86 15.23 19.47
N LEU A 85 28.88 14.36 19.50
CA LEU A 85 28.99 13.19 18.62
C LEU A 85 27.93 12.15 18.92
N LYS A 86 27.64 11.93 20.22
CA LYS A 86 26.56 11.05 20.66
C LYS A 86 25.20 11.53 20.15
N LEU A 87 24.94 12.83 20.22
CA LEU A 87 23.71 13.43 19.73
C LEU A 87 23.54 13.21 18.21
N ILE A 88 24.58 13.53 17.43
CA ILE A 88 24.59 13.35 15.97
C ILE A 88 24.33 11.87 15.61
N TYR A 89 25.03 10.94 16.25
CA TYR A 89 24.83 9.51 16.03
C TYR A 89 23.37 9.07 16.29
N HIS A 90 22.76 9.49 17.40
CA HIS A 90 21.38 9.13 17.71
C HIS A 90 20.39 9.78 16.74
N GLN A 91 20.57 11.05 16.39
CA GLN A 91 19.72 11.73 15.42
C GLN A 91 19.79 11.08 14.04
N ARG A 92 20.98 10.68 13.59
CA ARG A 92 21.16 9.96 12.32
C ARG A 92 20.60 8.53 12.37
N LYS A 93 20.67 7.87 13.53
CA LYS A 93 20.00 6.57 13.75
C LYS A 93 18.49 6.69 13.61
N ASP A 94 17.88 7.72 14.22
CA ASP A 94 16.45 7.96 14.12
C ASP A 94 16.03 8.29 12.68
N LEU A 95 16.83 9.10 11.97
CA LEU A 95 16.61 9.35 10.54
C LEU A 95 16.67 8.07 9.71
N SER A 96 17.64 7.19 9.99
CA SER A 96 17.76 5.90 9.29
C SER A 96 16.52 5.02 9.46
N ILE A 97 15.89 5.04 10.65
CA ILE A 97 14.65 4.30 10.91
C ILE A 97 13.51 4.91 10.08
N LYS A 98 13.33 6.23 10.13
CA LYS A 98 12.29 6.94 9.38
C LYS A 98 12.39 6.77 7.87
N VAL A 99 13.60 6.79 7.33
CA VAL A 99 13.85 6.54 5.90
C VAL A 99 13.49 5.10 5.54
N LEU A 100 13.82 4.13 6.40
CA LEU A 100 13.48 2.72 6.18
C LEU A 100 11.97 2.47 6.23
N GLU A 101 11.26 3.08 7.18
CA GLU A 101 9.79 2.99 7.27
C GLU A 101 9.13 3.54 6.01
N LEU A 102 9.55 4.74 5.56
CA LEU A 102 9.04 5.34 4.33
C LEU A 102 9.37 4.50 3.09
N LEU A 103 10.55 3.87 3.05
CA LEU A 103 10.95 2.97 1.97
C LEU A 103 10.03 1.74 1.94
N GLN A 104 9.77 1.10 3.09
CA GLN A 104 8.86 -0.05 3.17
C GLN A 104 7.44 0.32 2.74
N GLU A 105 6.96 1.49 3.16
CA GLU A 105 5.66 2.02 2.73
C GLU A 105 5.63 2.18 1.20
N LEU A 106 6.57 2.95 0.63
CA LEU A 106 6.67 3.14 -0.83
C LEU A 106 6.80 1.83 -1.59
N THR A 107 7.66 0.90 -1.17
CA THR A 107 7.81 -0.40 -1.84
C THR A 107 6.50 -1.18 -1.83
N SER A 108 5.74 -1.15 -0.72
CA SER A 108 4.43 -1.79 -0.63
C SER A 108 3.35 -1.10 -1.47
N GLU A 109 3.46 0.20 -1.68
CA GLU A 109 2.55 0.95 -2.55
C GLU A 109 2.88 0.78 -4.04
N THR A 110 4.15 0.57 -4.37
CA THR A 110 4.62 0.26 -5.72
C THR A 110 4.38 -1.18 -6.13
N THR A 111 3.95 -2.08 -5.23
CA THR A 111 3.60 -3.43 -5.69
C THR A 111 2.40 -3.31 -6.63
N PRO A 112 2.50 -3.81 -7.88
CA PRO A 112 1.45 -3.64 -8.86
C PRO A 112 0.17 -4.35 -8.41
N MET A 113 0.24 -5.30 -7.48
CA MET A 113 -0.89 -6.08 -7.02
C MET A 113 -0.95 -6.14 -5.48
N GLU A 114 -2.09 -5.79 -4.90
CA GLU A 114 -2.40 -6.00 -3.47
C GLU A 114 -3.71 -6.78 -3.33
N ILE A 115 -3.70 -7.81 -2.48
CA ILE A 115 -4.85 -8.67 -2.19
C ILE A 115 -5.11 -8.62 -0.69
N ARG A 116 -6.35 -8.31 -0.30
CA ARG A 116 -6.80 -8.44 1.09
C ARG A 116 -7.95 -9.41 1.21
N THR A 117 -8.01 -10.06 2.37
CA THR A 117 -8.98 -11.11 2.64
C THR A 117 -9.67 -10.84 3.97
N HIS A 118 -10.96 -11.15 4.08
CA HIS A 118 -11.72 -10.98 5.31
C HIS A 118 -12.53 -12.25 5.61
N TRP A 119 -12.30 -12.84 6.78
CA TRP A 119 -12.93 -14.09 7.19
C TRP A 119 -14.42 -13.90 7.44
N ASN A 120 -15.26 -14.86 7.00
CA ASN A 120 -16.71 -14.87 7.22
C ASN A 120 -17.43 -13.55 6.88
N GLY A 121 -16.95 -12.87 5.84
CA GLY A 121 -17.54 -11.62 5.39
C GLY A 121 -17.02 -11.20 4.03
N SER A 122 -17.40 -10.00 3.61
CA SER A 122 -16.94 -9.39 2.37
C SER A 122 -15.94 -8.28 2.65
N ILE A 123 -15.08 -8.03 1.68
CA ILE A 123 -14.15 -6.93 1.65
C ILE A 123 -14.18 -6.34 0.25
N ALA A 124 -14.12 -5.02 0.16
CA ALA A 124 -14.08 -4.31 -1.10
C ALA A 124 -13.01 -3.23 -1.06
N VAL A 125 -12.44 -2.97 -2.24
CA VAL A 125 -11.41 -1.97 -2.47
C VAL A 125 -11.83 -1.10 -3.63
N VAL A 126 -11.59 0.20 -3.51
CA VAL A 126 -11.80 1.16 -4.59
C VAL A 126 -10.64 2.12 -4.64
N TYR A 127 -10.11 2.33 -5.85
CA TYR A 127 -9.10 3.35 -6.11
C TYR A 127 -9.79 4.62 -6.60
N ASN A 128 -9.42 5.77 -6.02
CA ASN A 128 -9.82 7.08 -6.51
C ASN A 128 -8.67 7.66 -7.36
N PRO A 129 -8.78 7.68 -8.70
CA PRO A 129 -7.71 8.16 -9.57
C PRO A 129 -7.50 9.68 -9.48
N ILE A 130 -8.46 10.44 -8.95
CA ILE A 130 -8.32 11.89 -8.76
C ILE A 130 -7.40 12.19 -7.59
N THR A 131 -7.65 11.55 -6.45
CA THR A 131 -6.89 11.75 -5.20
C THR A 131 -5.67 10.86 -5.09
N GLY A 132 -5.57 9.80 -5.89
CA GLY A 132 -4.52 8.78 -5.82
C GLY A 132 -4.62 7.89 -4.58
N ARG A 133 -5.78 7.85 -3.91
CA ARG A 133 -5.99 7.10 -2.67
C ARG A 133 -6.82 5.85 -2.90
N THR A 134 -6.50 4.82 -2.14
CA THR A 134 -7.25 3.56 -2.12
C THR A 134 -8.06 3.49 -0.82
N GLU A 135 -9.36 3.19 -0.94
CA GLU A 135 -10.25 2.97 0.19
C GLU A 135 -10.62 1.50 0.30
N TRP A 136 -10.62 0.99 1.53
CA TRP A 136 -10.99 -0.39 1.86
C TRP A 136 -12.16 -0.39 2.82
N LYS A 137 -13.14 -1.26 2.59
CA LYS A 137 -14.20 -1.53 3.57
C LYS A 137 -14.48 -3.01 3.69
N GLN A 138 -14.90 -3.40 4.89
CA GLN A 138 -15.22 -4.77 5.26
C GLN A 138 -16.63 -4.81 5.83
N SER A 139 -17.30 -5.95 5.65
CA SER A 139 -18.62 -6.20 6.23
C SER A 139 -18.69 -7.64 6.74
N TRP A 140 -19.23 -7.80 7.93
CA TRP A 140 -19.39 -9.10 8.59
C TRP A 140 -20.77 -9.68 8.23
N HIS A 141 -20.82 -10.94 7.78
CA HIS A 141 -22.07 -11.62 7.38
C HIS A 141 -22.97 -10.85 6.37
N GLY A 142 -22.36 -10.03 5.52
CA GLY A 142 -23.05 -9.25 4.49
C GLY A 142 -22.19 -9.02 3.27
N GLY A 143 -22.76 -8.43 2.23
CA GLY A 143 -22.07 -7.97 1.04
C GLY A 143 -21.73 -6.49 1.17
N ILE A 144 -20.51 -6.12 0.83
CA ILE A 144 -20.09 -4.74 0.66
C ILE A 144 -19.37 -4.59 -0.67
N HIS A 145 -19.70 -3.53 -1.39
CA HIS A 145 -18.98 -3.17 -2.60
C HIS A 145 -18.92 -1.65 -2.75
N GLY A 146 -17.88 -1.18 -3.42
CA GLY A 146 -17.67 0.23 -3.69
C GLY A 146 -17.31 0.42 -5.16
N VAL A 147 -17.70 1.56 -5.71
CA VAL A 147 -17.42 1.93 -7.10
C VAL A 147 -17.01 3.40 -7.14
N PHE A 148 -15.94 3.70 -7.86
CA PHE A 148 -15.60 5.09 -8.15
C PHE A 148 -16.51 5.61 -9.27
N ASN A 149 -17.25 6.69 -9.01
CA ASN A 149 -18.04 7.36 -10.01
C ASN A 149 -17.24 8.53 -10.60
N PRO A 150 -16.79 8.46 -11.88
CA PRO A 150 -16.00 9.50 -12.52
C PRO A 150 -16.77 10.79 -12.78
N VAL A 151 -18.11 10.79 -12.72
CA VAL A 151 -18.96 11.98 -12.92
C VAL A 151 -19.03 12.82 -11.65
N THR A 152 -19.22 12.17 -10.51
CA THR A 152 -19.30 12.84 -9.20
C THR A 152 -17.94 12.97 -8.54
N HIS A 153 -16.92 12.27 -9.05
CA HIS A 153 -15.57 12.14 -8.47
C HIS A 153 -15.56 11.57 -7.04
N CYS A 154 -16.62 10.85 -6.67
CA CYS A 154 -16.79 10.24 -5.36
C CYS A 154 -16.82 8.72 -5.46
N ILE A 155 -16.45 8.07 -4.36
CA ILE A 155 -16.65 6.62 -4.21
C ILE A 155 -18.05 6.40 -3.62
N GLU A 156 -18.86 5.64 -4.34
CA GLU A 156 -20.17 5.17 -3.89
C GLU A 156 -20.02 3.80 -3.23
N TRP A 157 -20.65 3.63 -2.07
CA TRP A 157 -20.58 2.39 -1.30
C TRP A 157 -21.99 1.84 -1.07
N GLN A 158 -22.15 0.53 -1.20
CA GLN A 158 -23.33 -0.17 -0.71
C GLN A 158 -22.92 -1.33 0.21
N ASN A 159 -23.68 -1.48 1.29
CA ASN A 159 -23.53 -2.54 2.27
C ASN A 159 -24.91 -3.14 2.56
N GLU A 160 -25.01 -4.46 2.47
CA GLU A 160 -26.26 -5.20 2.64
C GLU A 160 -26.05 -6.42 3.53
N SER A 161 -26.96 -6.63 4.47
CA SER A 161 -26.93 -7.80 5.35
C SER A 161 -27.48 -9.03 4.63
N SER A 162 -26.82 -10.18 4.81
CA SER A 162 -27.25 -11.48 4.23
C SER A 162 -27.43 -11.51 2.70
N THR A 163 -26.87 -10.53 2.00
CA THR A 163 -27.10 -10.27 0.58
C THR A 163 -25.78 -9.91 -0.09
N GLY A 164 -25.46 -10.54 -1.22
CA GLY A 164 -24.36 -10.11 -2.07
C GLY A 164 -24.76 -8.84 -2.81
N VAL A 165 -23.87 -7.84 -2.85
CA VAL A 165 -24.07 -6.58 -3.58
C VAL A 165 -22.84 -6.30 -4.43
N TYR A 166 -23.04 -5.90 -5.68
CA TYR A 166 -21.96 -5.51 -6.58
C TYR A 166 -22.40 -4.30 -7.41
N GLY A 167 -21.46 -3.41 -7.67
CA GLY A 167 -21.69 -2.18 -8.42
C GLY A 167 -20.73 -2.08 -9.58
N VAL A 168 -21.18 -1.52 -10.71
CA VAL A 168 -20.33 -1.25 -11.87
C VAL A 168 -20.69 0.13 -12.40
N PHE A 169 -19.68 0.95 -12.70
CA PHE A 169 -19.93 2.20 -13.40
C PHE A 169 -20.28 1.93 -14.86
N ASN A 170 -21.43 2.41 -15.31
CA ASN A 170 -21.85 2.36 -16.71
C ASN A 170 -21.47 3.69 -17.40
N PRO A 171 -20.42 3.73 -18.24
CA PRO A 171 -20.01 4.94 -18.94
C PRO A 171 -21.01 5.40 -20.01
N LYS A 172 -21.87 4.52 -20.54
CA LYS A 172 -22.92 4.88 -21.51
C LYS A 172 -24.03 5.70 -20.85
N LEU A 173 -24.36 5.35 -19.61
CA LEU A 173 -25.43 6.02 -18.84
C LEU A 173 -24.90 7.04 -17.83
N ASN A 174 -23.59 7.10 -17.61
CA ASN A 174 -22.94 7.98 -16.63
C ASN A 174 -23.46 7.76 -15.19
N ILE A 175 -23.79 6.53 -14.83
CA ILE A 175 -24.30 6.14 -13.51
C ILE A 175 -23.62 4.88 -13.01
N VAL A 176 -23.63 4.66 -11.69
CA VAL A 176 -23.30 3.35 -11.11
C VAL A 176 -24.55 2.48 -11.10
N GLU A 177 -24.47 1.32 -11.73
CA GLU A 177 -25.50 0.28 -11.65
C GLU A 177 -25.18 -0.70 -10.54
N TRP A 178 -26.18 -1.02 -9.72
CA TRP A 178 -26.05 -1.90 -8.57
C TRP A 178 -26.93 -3.13 -8.74
N LYS A 179 -26.40 -4.31 -8.41
CA LYS A 179 -27.15 -5.55 -8.37
C LYS A 179 -26.97 -6.25 -7.03
N LYS A 180 -28.07 -6.84 -6.55
CA LYS A 180 -28.16 -7.49 -5.25
C LYS A 180 -28.73 -8.90 -5.40
N ILE A 181 -28.27 -9.83 -4.57
CA ILE A 181 -28.80 -11.19 -4.51
C ILE A 181 -28.80 -11.70 -3.07
N PHE A 182 -29.96 -12.19 -2.62
CA PHE A 182 -30.08 -12.79 -1.30
C PHE A 182 -29.36 -14.14 -1.26
N GLN A 183 -28.56 -14.40 -0.23
CA GLN A 183 -27.84 -15.67 -0.01
C GLN A 183 -27.04 -16.17 -1.22
N GLY A 184 -26.37 -15.25 -1.94
CA GLY A 184 -25.59 -15.59 -3.12
C GLY A 184 -24.47 -14.61 -3.41
N GLY A 185 -23.72 -14.92 -4.45
CA GLY A 185 -22.74 -14.05 -5.06
C GLY A 185 -23.31 -13.33 -6.28
N VAL A 186 -22.94 -12.07 -6.46
CA VAL A 186 -23.23 -11.30 -7.67
C VAL A 186 -21.96 -10.58 -8.10
N HIS A 187 -21.72 -10.54 -9.41
CA HIS A 187 -20.59 -9.81 -9.99
C HIS A 187 -21.01 -9.21 -11.32
N GLY A 188 -20.52 -8.00 -11.60
CA GLY A 188 -20.78 -7.28 -12.83
C GLY A 188 -19.47 -6.85 -13.48
N VAL A 189 -19.44 -6.91 -14.81
CA VAL A 189 -18.29 -6.47 -15.60
C VAL A 189 -18.80 -5.61 -16.74
N TYR A 190 -18.24 -4.40 -16.88
CA TYR A 190 -18.50 -3.60 -18.07
C TYR A 190 -17.77 -4.21 -19.26
N ASN A 191 -18.50 -4.57 -20.31
CA ASN A 191 -17.93 -5.05 -21.56
C ASN A 191 -17.83 -3.88 -22.56
N PRO A 192 -16.61 -3.37 -22.85
CA PRO A 192 -16.43 -2.24 -23.77
C PRO A 192 -16.74 -2.60 -25.24
N TRP A 193 -16.80 -3.89 -25.60
CA TRP A 193 -17.16 -4.31 -26.96
C TRP A 193 -18.66 -4.21 -27.21
N THR A 194 -19.48 -4.59 -26.22
CA THR A 194 -20.95 -4.49 -26.30
C THR A 194 -21.48 -3.15 -25.79
N ASN A 195 -20.66 -2.38 -25.05
CA ASN A 195 -21.04 -1.16 -24.35
C ASN A 195 -22.15 -1.34 -23.31
N ASP A 196 -22.20 -2.51 -22.69
CA ASP A 196 -23.18 -2.84 -21.65
C ASP A 196 -22.49 -3.59 -20.49
N ILE A 197 -23.16 -3.64 -19.34
CA ILE A 197 -22.70 -4.40 -18.17
C ILE A 197 -23.25 -5.83 -18.26
N GLU A 198 -22.35 -6.79 -18.22
CA GLU A 198 -22.70 -8.20 -18.06
C GLU A 198 -22.73 -8.56 -16.59
N TRP A 199 -23.82 -9.21 -16.18
CA TRP A 199 -24.06 -9.59 -14.79
C TRP A 199 -24.19 -11.10 -14.66
N GLN A 200 -23.47 -11.67 -13.71
CA GLN A 200 -23.62 -13.08 -13.36
C GLN A 200 -23.90 -13.21 -11.86
N ILE A 201 -24.78 -14.17 -11.53
CA ILE A 201 -25.13 -14.51 -10.16
C ILE A 201 -24.79 -15.97 -9.89
N SER A 202 -24.53 -16.29 -8.63
CA SER A 202 -24.39 -17.67 -8.19
C SER A 202 -25.02 -17.89 -6.82
N PHE A 203 -25.76 -18.98 -6.68
CA PHE A 203 -26.41 -19.33 -5.42
C PHE A 203 -25.40 -20.04 -4.50
N HIS A 204 -25.32 -19.62 -3.23
CA HIS A 204 -24.45 -20.22 -2.20
C HIS A 204 -22.96 -20.31 -2.56
N SER A 205 -22.47 -19.49 -3.50
CA SER A 205 -21.06 -19.47 -3.88
C SER A 205 -20.60 -18.08 -4.27
N GLY A 206 -19.28 -17.83 -4.17
CA GLY A 206 -18.68 -16.62 -4.67
C GLY A 206 -18.61 -16.66 -6.19
N ILE A 207 -18.69 -15.50 -6.84
CA ILE A 207 -18.54 -15.38 -8.28
C ILE A 207 -17.64 -14.19 -8.62
N GLY A 208 -16.81 -14.38 -9.64
CA GLY A 208 -15.91 -13.36 -10.19
C GLY A 208 -16.07 -13.31 -11.72
N GLY A 209 -16.02 -12.10 -12.26
CA GLY A 209 -16.00 -11.84 -13.70
C GLY A 209 -14.78 -11.04 -14.12
N VAL A 210 -14.24 -11.34 -15.29
CA VAL A 210 -13.11 -10.61 -15.89
C VAL A 210 -13.36 -10.43 -17.38
N TYR A 211 -13.28 -9.19 -17.87
CA TYR A 211 -13.29 -8.95 -19.31
C TYR A 211 -11.97 -9.38 -19.93
N ASN A 212 -12.02 -10.31 -20.89
CA ASN A 212 -10.87 -10.72 -21.68
C ASN A 212 -10.84 -9.90 -22.99
N PRO A 213 -9.85 -8.99 -23.18
CA PRO A 213 -9.78 -8.14 -24.35
C PRO A 213 -9.46 -8.89 -25.65
N LEU A 214 -8.86 -10.08 -25.58
CA LEU A 214 -8.52 -10.89 -26.75
C LEU A 214 -9.75 -11.59 -27.34
N THR A 215 -10.57 -12.19 -26.47
CA THR A 215 -11.81 -12.86 -26.88
C THR A 215 -12.99 -11.91 -26.96
N LYS A 216 -12.87 -10.71 -26.37
CA LYS A 216 -13.92 -9.68 -26.25
C LYS A 216 -15.14 -10.17 -25.46
N GLN A 217 -14.94 -11.14 -24.59
CA GLN A 217 -15.97 -11.76 -23.76
C GLN A 217 -15.61 -11.64 -22.29
N VAL A 218 -16.62 -11.70 -21.43
CA VAL A 218 -16.41 -11.81 -19.99
C VAL A 218 -16.24 -13.29 -19.62
N GLU A 219 -15.13 -13.60 -18.97
CA GLU A 219 -14.90 -14.90 -18.36
C GLU A 219 -15.42 -14.90 -16.93
N TRP A 220 -16.15 -15.96 -16.57
CA TRP A 220 -16.79 -16.11 -15.27
C TRP A 220 -16.24 -17.33 -14.55
N LYS A 221 -16.04 -17.20 -13.24
CA LYS A 221 -15.69 -18.33 -12.39
C LYS A 221 -16.39 -18.25 -11.05
N THR A 222 -16.85 -19.40 -10.58
CA THR A 222 -17.50 -19.56 -9.27
C THR A 222 -16.59 -20.31 -8.31
N SER A 223 -16.61 -19.96 -7.03
CA SER A 223 -15.89 -20.67 -5.98
C SER A 223 -16.84 -21.09 -4.86
N PHE A 224 -16.90 -22.39 -4.61
CA PHE A 224 -17.79 -22.96 -3.61
C PHE A 224 -17.28 -22.62 -2.20
N LYS A 225 -18.13 -21.99 -1.38
CA LYS A 225 -17.82 -21.58 0.01
C LYS A 225 -16.65 -20.60 0.15
N GLY A 226 -16.34 -19.80 -0.87
CA GLY A 226 -15.21 -18.86 -0.81
C GLY A 226 -15.35 -17.65 -1.70
N GLY A 227 -14.51 -16.65 -1.44
CA GLY A 227 -14.31 -15.50 -2.29
C GLY A 227 -13.48 -15.88 -3.50
N ILE A 228 -13.83 -15.26 -4.63
CA ILE A 228 -13.10 -15.36 -5.87
C ILE A 228 -13.00 -13.98 -6.50
N VAL A 229 -11.80 -13.66 -6.98
CA VAL A 229 -11.51 -12.50 -7.81
C VAL A 229 -10.67 -12.94 -8.99
N GLY A 230 -10.78 -12.25 -10.11
CA GLY A 230 -9.94 -12.50 -11.27
C GLY A 230 -9.41 -11.20 -11.85
N TYR A 231 -8.36 -11.33 -12.65
CA TYR A 231 -7.80 -10.25 -13.45
C TYR A 231 -7.24 -10.82 -14.76
N PHE A 232 -7.14 -9.97 -15.78
CA PHE A 232 -6.47 -10.31 -17.02
C PHE A 232 -4.99 -9.94 -16.89
N ASP A 233 -4.12 -10.93 -17.05
CA ASP A 233 -2.68 -10.77 -17.04
C ASP A 233 -2.21 -10.52 -18.48
N TYR A 234 -1.70 -9.31 -18.74
CA TYR A 234 -1.23 -8.91 -20.07
C TYR A 234 0.11 -9.54 -20.46
N GLU A 235 0.94 -9.97 -19.50
CA GLU A 235 2.21 -10.64 -19.82
C GLU A 235 1.97 -12.06 -20.33
N THR A 236 1.04 -12.77 -19.69
CA THR A 236 0.70 -14.15 -20.08
C THR A 236 -0.53 -14.24 -20.98
N GLU A 237 -1.18 -13.12 -21.29
CA GLU A 237 -2.38 -13.03 -22.12
C GLU A 237 -3.53 -13.94 -21.62
N THR A 238 -3.65 -14.14 -20.30
CA THR A 238 -4.62 -15.06 -19.71
C THR A 238 -5.36 -14.46 -18.52
N VAL A 239 -6.60 -14.91 -18.29
CA VAL A 239 -7.32 -14.60 -17.05
C VAL A 239 -6.76 -15.44 -15.91
N LYS A 240 -6.33 -14.77 -14.84
CA LYS A 240 -5.90 -15.40 -13.59
C LYS A 240 -7.01 -15.30 -12.54
N TRP A 241 -7.12 -16.34 -11.72
CA TRP A 241 -8.13 -16.44 -10.68
C TRP A 241 -7.47 -16.65 -9.32
N ILE A 242 -7.96 -15.93 -8.32
CA ILE A 242 -7.53 -16.06 -6.92
C ILE A 242 -8.77 -16.43 -6.11
N GLU A 243 -8.66 -17.51 -5.35
CA GLU A 243 -9.75 -18.06 -4.56
C GLU A 243 -9.31 -18.26 -3.11
N LYS A 244 -10.25 -18.06 -2.19
CA LYS A 244 -10.00 -18.34 -0.77
C LYS A 244 -11.27 -18.78 -0.07
N TRP A 245 -11.18 -19.98 0.51
CA TRP A 245 -12.25 -20.62 1.25
C TRP A 245 -12.62 -19.79 2.50
N HIS A 246 -13.91 -19.53 2.72
CA HIS A 246 -14.49 -18.77 3.84
C HIS A 246 -13.99 -17.33 4.01
N HIS A 247 -13.42 -16.75 2.96
CA HIS A 247 -12.99 -15.37 2.97
C HIS A 247 -13.61 -14.59 1.81
N GLY A 248 -14.04 -13.35 2.07
CA GLY A 248 -14.12 -12.35 1.03
C GLY A 248 -12.72 -11.95 0.56
N LEU A 249 -12.58 -11.63 -0.71
CA LEU A 249 -11.37 -11.20 -1.38
C LEU A 249 -11.59 -9.83 -2.01
N ALA A 250 -10.57 -8.97 -1.94
CA ALA A 250 -10.51 -7.73 -2.70
C ALA A 250 -9.11 -7.60 -3.28
N LEU A 251 -9.06 -7.22 -4.55
CA LEU A 251 -7.87 -7.12 -5.37
C LEU A 251 -7.80 -5.70 -5.93
N ILE A 252 -6.63 -5.09 -5.78
CA ILE A 252 -6.23 -3.90 -6.52
C ILE A 252 -4.99 -4.24 -7.34
N LEU A 253 -5.02 -3.92 -8.63
CA LEU A 253 -3.98 -4.23 -9.60
C LEU A 253 -3.69 -3.01 -10.47
N TRP A 254 -2.43 -2.66 -10.66
CA TRP A 254 -1.97 -1.64 -11.59
C TRP A 254 -2.20 -2.12 -13.02
N ASP A 255 -2.90 -1.32 -13.82
CA ASP A 255 -3.09 -1.57 -15.23
C ASP A 255 -2.29 -0.56 -16.04
N GLU A 256 -1.21 -1.04 -16.65
CA GLU A 256 -0.33 -0.24 -17.52
C GLU A 256 -1.06 0.32 -18.74
N THR A 257 -2.07 -0.40 -19.26
CA THR A 257 -2.82 0.04 -20.45
C THR A 257 -3.70 1.24 -20.17
N LEU A 258 -4.29 1.29 -18.97
CA LEU A 258 -5.15 2.39 -18.53
C LEU A 258 -4.40 3.42 -17.70
N ASN A 259 -3.13 3.15 -17.36
CA ASN A 259 -2.32 3.95 -16.45
C ASN A 259 -3.11 4.33 -15.17
N THR A 260 -3.72 3.34 -14.54
CA THR A 260 -4.50 3.48 -13.30
C THR A 260 -4.62 2.11 -12.61
N TYR A 261 -4.98 2.09 -11.34
CA TYR A 261 -5.35 0.85 -10.68
C TYR A 261 -6.77 0.39 -11.07
N ARG A 262 -6.91 -0.89 -11.39
CA ARG A 262 -8.17 -1.62 -11.43
C ARG A 262 -8.44 -2.24 -10.06
N THR A 263 -9.70 -2.20 -9.66
CA THR A 263 -10.16 -2.81 -8.41
C THR A 263 -11.28 -3.79 -8.67
N THR A 264 -11.27 -4.92 -7.97
CA THR A 264 -12.37 -5.88 -7.99
C THR A 264 -12.47 -6.57 -6.63
N SER A 265 -13.64 -7.08 -6.29
CA SER A 265 -13.84 -7.81 -5.05
C SER A 265 -14.83 -8.95 -5.22
N SER A 266 -14.69 -9.98 -4.40
CA SER A 266 -15.68 -11.03 -4.31
C SER A 266 -16.86 -10.51 -3.50
N CYS A 267 -18.05 -10.57 -4.06
CA CYS A 267 -19.26 -10.11 -3.39
C CYS A 267 -20.19 -11.29 -3.18
N GLY A 268 -19.89 -12.10 -2.17
CA GLY A 268 -20.67 -13.26 -1.77
C GLY A 268 -21.04 -13.22 -0.29
N TRP A 269 -22.22 -13.74 0.03
CA TRP A 269 -22.57 -14.11 1.40
C TRP A 269 -22.01 -15.49 1.71
N TYR A 270 -21.24 -15.59 2.79
CA TYR A 270 -20.64 -16.84 3.29
C TYR A 270 -21.32 -17.20 4.60
N GLY A 271 -22.58 -17.62 4.52
CA GLY A 271 -23.27 -18.19 5.67
C GLY A 271 -22.87 -19.63 5.92
N SER A 272 -22.79 -19.97 7.21
CA SER A 272 -22.71 -21.33 7.74
C SER A 272 -24.05 -22.04 7.67
#